data_AF-A0A2S5N8U0-F1
#
_entry.id   AF-A0A2S5N8U0-F1
#
_cell.length_a   1.000
_cell.length_b   1.000
_cell.length_c   1.000
_cell.angle_alpha   90.00
_cell.angle_beta   90.00
_cell.angle_gamma   90.00
#
_symmetry.space_group_name_H-M   'P 1'
#
loop_
_entity.id
_entity.type
_entity.pdbx_description
1 polymer ?
#
loop_
_entity_poly.entity_id
_entity_poly.type
_entity_poly.pdbx_seq_one_letter_code
_entity_poly.pdbx_strand_id
1 'polypeptide(L)'
;MNFIDDLVSPQWRGTYTLFKKELFRFWRVAFQTVASPVLTSLLYLLIFSHVLENHVQVYKDVPYKAFLIPGLIMMSLLQNAFANSSSSLVQ
;
A
#
# COMPACT_ATOMS: atom_id res chain seq x y z
N MET A 1 -10.57 20.83 -23.28
CA MET A 1 -9.39 21.59 -23.73
C MET A 1 -8.75 22.18 -22.49
N ASN A 2 -7.73 21.52 -21.91
CA ASN A 2 -7.08 22.07 -20.71
C ASN A 2 -6.05 23.11 -21.15
N PHE A 3 -5.97 24.25 -20.45
CA PHE A 3 -4.98 25.31 -20.69
C PHE A 3 -3.53 24.79 -20.76
N ILE A 4 -3.24 23.68 -20.08
CA ILE A 4 -1.94 23.00 -20.08
C ILE A 4 -1.66 22.28 -21.43
N ASP A 5 -2.69 21.75 -22.09
CA ASP A 5 -2.56 21.04 -23.38
C ASP A 5 -2.21 22.00 -24.54
N ASP A 6 -2.46 23.32 -24.36
CA ASP A 6 -2.13 24.37 -25.33
C ASP A 6 -0.69 24.90 -25.19
N LEU A 7 -0.04 24.66 -24.04
CA LEU A 7 1.38 24.96 -23.82
C LEU A 7 2.30 23.87 -24.41
N VAL A 8 1.74 22.69 -24.71
CA VAL A 8 2.48 21.57 -25.31
C VAL A 8 2.42 21.70 -26.83
N SER A 9 3.59 21.78 -27.46
CA SER A 9 3.70 21.88 -28.92
C SER A 9 3.00 20.69 -29.63
N PRO A 10 2.40 20.90 -30.81
CA PRO A 10 1.57 19.90 -31.50
C PRO A 10 2.21 18.52 -31.63
N GLN A 11 3.52 18.48 -31.86
CA GLN A 11 4.29 17.25 -32.04
C GLN A 11 4.47 16.40 -30.76
N TRP A 12 4.33 16.99 -29.56
CA TRP A 12 4.52 16.31 -28.27
C TRP A 12 3.20 16.07 -27.51
N ARG A 13 2.06 16.54 -28.02
CA ARG A 13 0.76 16.34 -27.36
C ARG A 13 0.36 14.87 -27.23
N GLY A 14 0.67 14.06 -28.24
CA GLY A 14 0.37 12.62 -28.23
C GLY A 14 1.13 11.88 -27.13
N THR A 15 2.44 12.09 -27.05
CA THR A 15 3.31 11.49 -26.02
C THR A 15 2.96 11.98 -24.62
N TYR A 16 2.67 13.28 -24.45
CA TYR A 16 2.22 13.83 -23.16
C TYR A 16 0.88 13.22 -22.69
N THR A 17 -0.09 13.06 -23.60
CA THR A 17 -1.39 12.46 -23.27
C THR A 17 -1.25 11.00 -22.87
N LEU A 18 -0.43 10.23 -23.58
CA LEU A 18 -0.13 8.84 -23.24
C LEU A 18 0.60 8.74 -21.90
N PHE A 19 1.63 9.57 -21.68
CA PHE A 19 2.38 9.60 -20.43
C PHE A 19 1.48 9.91 -19.23
N LYS A 20 0.61 10.93 -19.35
CA LYS A 20 -0.37 11.28 -18.31
C LYS A 20 -1.32 10.12 -18.03
N LYS A 21 -1.87 9.48 -19.06
CA LYS A 21 -2.77 8.32 -18.92
C LYS A 21 -2.07 7.16 -18.20
N GLU A 22 -0.82 6.90 -18.55
CA GLU A 22 -0.02 5.82 -17.98
C GLU A 22 0.33 6.09 -16.51
N LEU A 23 0.70 7.34 -16.18
CA LEU A 23 0.99 7.75 -14.80
C LEU A 23 -0.24 7.60 -13.89
N PHE A 24 -1.42 7.99 -14.38
CA PHE A 24 -2.68 7.78 -13.64
C PHE A 24 -3.03 6.30 -13.48
N ARG A 25 -2.73 5.46 -14.48
CA ARG A 25 -2.92 4.01 -14.40
C ARG A 25 -2.05 3.40 -13.32
N PHE A 26 -0.76 3.72 -13.32
CA PHE A 26 0.19 3.26 -12.30
C PHE A 26 -0.19 3.70 -10.90
N TRP A 27 -0.60 4.96 -10.74
CA TRP A 27 -1.04 5.50 -9.44
C TRP A 27 -2.25 4.75 -8.89
N ARG A 28 -3.22 4.44 -9.75
CA ARG A 28 -4.42 3.70 -9.36
C ARG A 28 -4.11 2.29 -8.88
N VAL A 29 -3.19 1.59 -9.58
CA VAL A 29 -2.77 0.23 -9.22
C VAL A 29 -1.95 0.22 -7.93
N ALA A 30 -1.02 1.16 -7.76
CA ALA A 30 -0.21 1.28 -6.53
C ALA A 30 -1.09 1.51 -5.28
N PHE A 31 -2.15 2.32 -5.41
CA PHE A 31 -3.07 2.53 -4.30
C PHE A 31 -3.88 1.25 -3.99
N GLN A 32 -4.31 0.50 -5.01
CA GLN A 32 -5.07 -0.74 -4.84
C GLN A 32 -4.25 -1.83 -4.16
N THR A 33 -2.97 -1.96 -4.49
CA THR A 33 -2.12 -3.01 -3.94
C THR A 33 -1.77 -2.76 -2.49
N VAL A 34 -1.55 -1.51 -2.09
CA VAL A 34 -1.19 -1.15 -0.71
C VAL A 34 -2.43 -1.01 0.21
N ALA A 35 -3.57 -0.53 -0.30
CA ALA A 35 -4.73 -0.23 0.53
C ALA A 35 -5.32 -1.47 1.23
N SER A 36 -5.50 -2.59 0.52
CA SER A 36 -6.04 -3.83 1.07
C SER A 36 -5.21 -4.40 2.26
N PRO A 37 -3.88 -4.58 2.12
CA PRO A 37 -3.02 -5.02 3.20
C PRO A 37 -3.00 -4.07 4.40
N VAL A 38 -2.95 -2.75 4.17
CA VAL A 38 -2.94 -1.75 5.25
C VAL A 38 -4.22 -1.83 6.08
N LEU A 39 -5.38 -1.94 5.42
CA LEU A 39 -6.68 -2.03 6.09
C LEU A 39 -6.75 -3.28 6.97
N THR A 40 -6.22 -4.40 6.48
CA THR A 40 -6.13 -5.65 7.24
C THR A 40 -5.18 -5.52 8.45
N SER A 41 -4.01 -4.91 8.28
CA SER A 41 -3.07 -4.64 9.38
C SER A 41 -3.69 -3.76 10.46
N LEU A 42 -4.46 -2.73 10.08
CA LEU A 42 -5.17 -1.87 11.02
C LEU A 42 -6.25 -2.61 11.80
N LEU A 43 -7.04 -3.47 11.14
CA LEU A 43 -8.03 -4.30 11.81
C LEU A 43 -7.38 -5.26 12.82
N TYR A 44 -6.27 -5.92 12.44
CA TYR A 44 -5.53 -6.75 13.38
C TYR A 44 -4.99 -5.96 14.56
N LEU A 45 -4.41 -4.79 14.33
CA LEU A 45 -3.87 -3.95 15.40
C LEU A 45 -4.99 -3.52 16.36
N LEU A 46 -6.16 -3.13 15.86
CA LEU A 46 -7.34 -2.78 16.68
C LEU A 46 -7.85 -3.97 17.49
N ILE A 47 -8.11 -5.11 16.83
CA ILE A 47 -8.67 -6.30 17.48
C ILE A 47 -7.69 -6.82 18.53
N PHE A 48 -6.42 -7.01 18.17
CA PHE A 48 -5.44 -7.52 19.11
C PHE A 48 -5.11 -6.52 20.22
N SER A 49 -5.07 -5.21 19.93
CA SER A 49 -4.89 -4.20 21.00
C SER A 49 -6.01 -4.28 22.03
N HIS A 50 -7.27 -4.40 21.58
CA HIS A 50 -8.42 -4.45 22.49
C HIS A 50 -8.53 -5.79 23.25
N VAL A 51 -8.28 -6.91 22.56
CA VAL A 51 -8.35 -8.25 23.17
C VAL A 51 -7.21 -8.47 24.19
N LEU A 52 -6.00 -8.00 23.90
CA LEU A 52 -4.87 -8.19 24.81
C LEU A 52 -4.87 -7.25 26.01
N GLU A 53 -5.46 -6.06 25.88
CA GLU A 53 -5.60 -5.12 27.00
C GLU A 53 -6.31 -5.78 28.20
N ASN A 54 -7.24 -6.69 27.94
CA ASN A 54 -7.99 -7.41 28.99
C ASN A 54 -7.30 -8.69 29.52
N HIS A 55 -6.27 -9.21 28.85
CA HIS A 55 -5.74 -10.56 29.15
C HIS A 55 -4.21 -10.66 29.31
N VAL A 56 -3.42 -9.64 28.96
CA VAL A 56 -1.97 -9.79 28.80
C VAL A 56 -1.19 -8.71 29.57
N GLN A 57 -1.13 -8.86 30.89
CA GLN A 57 0.00 -8.37 31.70
C GLN A 57 1.13 -9.42 31.74
N VAL A 58 1.56 -9.95 30.58
CA VAL A 58 2.48 -11.10 30.55
C VAL A 58 3.91 -10.73 30.97
N TYR A 59 4.33 -9.46 30.83
CA TYR A 59 5.55 -8.90 31.43
C TYR A 59 5.31 -7.43 31.79
N LYS A 60 5.66 -7.02 33.01
CA LYS A 60 5.45 -5.64 33.52
C LYS A 60 6.12 -4.55 32.67
N ASP A 61 7.18 -4.88 31.94
CA ASP A 61 8.08 -3.87 31.35
C ASP A 61 8.08 -3.83 29.81
N VAL A 62 7.41 -4.75 29.11
CA VAL A 62 7.39 -4.75 27.63
C VAL A 62 5.97 -4.87 27.09
N PRO A 63 5.44 -3.82 26.42
CA PRO A 63 4.10 -3.87 25.85
C PRO A 63 4.07 -4.84 24.67
N TYR A 64 3.09 -5.74 24.64
CA TYR A 64 2.92 -6.74 23.57
C TYR A 64 2.79 -6.12 22.16
N LYS A 65 2.35 -4.85 22.09
CA LYS A 65 2.34 -4.03 20.86
C LYS A 65 3.71 -3.97 20.17
N ALA A 66 4.81 -4.02 20.93
CA ALA A 66 6.18 -3.98 20.41
C ALA A 66 6.54 -5.19 19.54
N PHE A 67 5.91 -6.34 19.77
CA PHE A 67 6.10 -7.55 18.95
C PHE A 67 5.07 -7.65 17.83
N LEU A 68 3.84 -7.17 18.06
CA LEU A 68 2.72 -7.30 17.14
C LEU A 68 2.86 -6.39 15.90
N ILE A 69 3.27 -5.14 16.12
CA ILE A 69 3.45 -4.14 15.05
C ILE A 69 4.44 -4.60 13.98
N PRO A 70 5.70 -4.98 14.29
CA PRO A 70 6.65 -5.42 13.29
C PRO A 70 6.25 -6.74 12.60
N GLY A 71 5.60 -7.66 13.31
CA GLY A 71 5.08 -8.91 12.73
C GLY A 71 4.01 -8.67 11.66
N LEU A 72 3.04 -7.79 11.94
CA LEU A 72 2.01 -7.41 10.96
C LEU A 72 2.58 -6.65 9.76
N ILE A 73 3.55 -5.76 10.01
CA ILE A 73 4.24 -5.02 8.94
C ILE A 73 5.00 -5.98 8.03
N MET A 74 5.74 -6.95 8.59
CA MET A 74 6.47 -7.96 7.82
C MET A 74 5.54 -8.83 6.98
N MET A 75 4.45 -9.32 7.57
CA MET A 75 3.48 -10.16 6.87
C MET A 75 2.83 -9.40 5.70
N SER A 76 2.49 -8.13 5.90
CA SER A 76 1.94 -7.24 4.87
C SER A 76 2.95 -6.93 3.76
N LEU A 77 4.19 -6.60 4.12
CA LEU A 77 5.27 -6.34 3.16
C LEU A 77 5.57 -7.55 2.28
N LEU A 78 5.67 -8.75 2.87
CA LEU A 78 5.91 -9.97 2.11
C LEU A 78 4.78 -10.25 1.12
N GLN A 79 3.51 -10.17 1.57
CA GLN A 79 2.37 -10.38 0.69
C GLN A 79 2.32 -9.37 -0.47
N ASN A 80 2.60 -8.09 -0.20
CA ASN A 80 2.69 -7.07 -1.26
C ASN A 80 3.86 -7.31 -2.22
N ALA A 81 5.03 -7.67 -1.71
CA ALA A 81 6.21 -7.91 -2.53
C ALA A 81 6.01 -9.10 -3.47
N PHE A 82 5.38 -10.18 -2.99
CA PHE A 82 5.04 -11.35 -3.81
C PHE A 82 3.87 -11.08 -4.75
N ALA A 83 2.81 -10.39 -4.31
CA ALA A 83 1.67 -10.08 -5.18
C ALA A 83 2.06 -9.18 -6.37
N ASN A 84 2.96 -8.21 -6.16
CA ASN A 84 3.41 -7.30 -7.22
C ASN A 84 4.54 -7.89 -8.09
N SER A 85 5.48 -8.65 -7.51
CA SER A 85 6.61 -9.22 -8.28
C SER A 85 6.23 -10.51 -9.03
N SER A 86 5.33 -11.36 -8.49
CA SER A 86 4.92 -12.59 -9.17
C SER A 86 4.15 -12.31 -10.45
N SER A 87 3.38 -11.22 -10.52
CA SER A 87 2.73 -10.79 -11.76
C SER A 87 3.73 -10.45 -12.87
N SER A 88 4.99 -10.09 -12.56
CA SER A 88 6.04 -9.83 -13.56
C SER A 88 6.85 -11.07 -13.94
N LEU A 89 6.76 -12.16 -13.16
CA LEU A 89 7.43 -13.44 -13.46
C LEU A 89 6.49 -14.44 -14.15
N VAL A 90 5.17 -14.27 -14.01
CA VAL A 90 4.14 -15.14 -14.61
C VAL A 90 3.59 -14.56 -15.93
N GLN A 91 3.84 -13.28 -16.22
CA GLN A 91 3.51 -12.63 -17.49
C GLN A 91 4.70 -12.68 -18.46
#